data_AF-A0A2J0Q854-F1
#
_entry.id   AF-A0A2J0Q854-F1
#
_cell.length_a   1.000
_cell.length_b   1.000
_cell.length_c   1.000
_cell.angle_alpha   90.00
_cell.angle_beta   90.00
_cell.angle_gamma   90.00
#
_symmetry.space_group_name_H-M   'P 1'
#
loop_
_entity.id
_entity.type
_entity.pdbx_description
1 polymer ?
#
loop_
_entity_poly.entity_id
_entity_poly.type
_entity_poly.pdbx_seq_one_letter_code
_entity_poly.pdbx_strand_id
1 'polypeptide(L)'
;MQQEAKAMHEMISFLVDREANIYAQNGVCKSWEIAKIFGINQRECLVGQFDLVNRVLYFTDSSFRVMSNHASAAKEFFTKCAGTPESLIAFVERGNWDGNVLPLLLNIEARRLFFLEMEPTRKLQLEAIELARNVHEEAIVNADMGHQEAVDLARKKYTRDQHYLEADTVYDRSVISAKKSRRESELLEHNSYDEAVESARKAYNETAIKIWTQFFRDVDNRIKIWCS
;
A
#
# COMPACT_ATOMS: atom_id res chain seq x y z
N MET A 1 10.00 -1.67 -25.77
CA MET A 1 10.56 -1.75 -24.40
C MET A 1 9.84 -0.88 -23.36
N GLN A 2 8.92 0.04 -23.71
CA GLN A 2 8.15 0.82 -22.71
C GLN A 2 6.80 0.20 -22.29
N GLN A 3 6.46 -0.98 -22.82
CA GLN A 3 5.15 -1.62 -22.58
C GLN A 3 5.14 -2.58 -21.39
N GLU A 4 6.31 -3.05 -20.94
CA GLU A 4 6.43 -4.01 -19.82
C GLU A 4 6.38 -3.36 -18.44
N ALA A 5 6.78 -2.09 -18.31
CA ALA A 5 6.75 -1.39 -17.02
C ALA A 5 5.34 -0.97 -16.57
N LYS A 6 4.36 -0.93 -17.50
CA LYS A 6 2.98 -0.50 -17.20
C LYS A 6 2.07 -1.66 -16.75
N ALA A 7 2.48 -2.90 -16.99
CA ALA A 7 1.68 -4.10 -16.67
C ALA A 7 1.84 -4.59 -15.22
N MET A 8 2.86 -4.14 -14.48
CA MET A 8 3.15 -4.66 -13.13
C MET A 8 2.16 -4.23 -12.04
N HIS A 9 1.25 -3.29 -12.31
CA HIS A 9 0.26 -2.82 -11.33
C HIS A 9 -1.08 -3.58 -11.40
N GLU A 10 -1.21 -4.58 -12.27
CA GLU A 10 -2.52 -5.16 -12.62
C GLU A 10 -2.67 -6.66 -12.27
N MET A 11 -1.88 -7.20 -11.34
CA MET A 11 -1.82 -8.64 -11.08
C MET A 11 -1.86 -8.99 -9.59
N ILE A 12 -2.51 -10.11 -9.26
CA ILE A 12 -2.44 -10.69 -7.91
C ILE A 12 -1.12 -11.41 -7.78
N SER A 13 -0.24 -10.91 -6.92
CA SER A 13 1.03 -11.58 -6.63
C SER A 13 0.82 -12.71 -5.63
N PHE A 14 1.57 -13.79 -5.81
CA PHE A 14 1.55 -14.95 -4.93
C PHE A 14 2.93 -15.61 -4.84
N LEU A 15 3.13 -16.39 -3.78
CA LEU A 15 4.26 -17.26 -3.57
C LEU A 15 3.80 -18.71 -3.60
N VAL A 16 4.65 -19.59 -4.11
CA VAL A 16 4.46 -21.05 -4.02
C VAL A 16 5.69 -21.68 -3.39
N ASP A 17 5.52 -22.39 -2.29
CA ASP A 17 6.63 -23.15 -1.69
C ASP A 17 6.92 -24.45 -2.47
N ARG A 18 7.90 -25.22 -2.01
CA ARG A 18 8.34 -26.47 -2.65
C ARG A 18 7.29 -27.58 -2.56
N GLU A 19 6.41 -27.48 -1.57
CA GLU A 19 5.29 -28.38 -1.30
C GLU A 19 4.04 -28.01 -2.11
N ALA A 20 4.13 -26.99 -2.98
CA ALA A 20 3.04 -26.46 -3.79
C ALA A 20 1.91 -25.78 -2.99
N ASN A 21 2.18 -25.31 -1.76
CA ASN A 21 1.28 -24.44 -1.02
C ASN A 21 1.31 -23.03 -1.62
N ILE A 22 0.12 -22.45 -1.83
CA ILE A 22 -0.04 -21.11 -2.38
C ILE A 22 -0.22 -20.11 -1.25
N TYR A 23 0.64 -19.10 -1.23
CA TYR A 23 0.56 -17.96 -0.35
C TYR A 23 0.24 -16.74 -1.18
N ALA A 24 -1.01 -16.29 -1.10
CA ALA A 24 -1.45 -15.03 -1.67
C ALA A 24 -2.12 -14.25 -0.55
N GLN A 25 -1.70 -13.01 -0.36
CA GLN A 25 -2.40 -12.09 0.52
C GLN A 25 -3.10 -11.05 -0.35
N ASN A 26 -4.39 -10.86 -0.11
CA ASN A 26 -5.18 -9.84 -0.78
C ASN A 26 -4.46 -8.48 -0.68
N GLY A 27 -4.25 -7.84 -1.83
CA GLY A 27 -3.74 -6.47 -2.00
C GLY A 27 -2.30 -6.27 -1.58
N VAL A 28 -1.57 -7.37 -1.41
CA VAL A 28 -0.13 -7.37 -1.26
C VAL A 28 0.48 -7.72 -2.61
N CYS A 29 0.95 -6.68 -3.30
CA CYS A 29 1.51 -6.83 -4.64
C CYS A 29 3.01 -7.17 -4.64
N LYS A 30 3.66 -7.12 -3.46
CA LYS A 30 5.08 -7.43 -3.35
C LYS A 30 5.29 -8.79 -2.68
N SER A 31 6.03 -9.65 -3.36
CA SER A 31 6.37 -11.00 -2.88
C SER A 31 7.07 -11.01 -1.50
N TRP A 32 7.91 -10.02 -1.20
CA TRP A 32 8.55 -9.92 0.12
C TRP A 32 7.56 -9.57 1.25
N GLU A 33 6.52 -8.79 0.95
CA GLU A 33 5.45 -8.47 1.92
C GLU A 33 4.61 -9.73 2.19
N ILE A 34 4.28 -10.50 1.14
CA ILE A 34 3.61 -11.81 1.28
C ILE A 34 4.44 -12.73 2.17
N ALA A 35 5.74 -12.86 1.88
CA ALA A 35 6.65 -13.70 2.66
C ALA A 35 6.67 -13.31 4.15
N LYS A 36 6.74 -12.00 4.43
CA LYS A 36 6.71 -11.46 5.79
C LYS A 36 5.40 -11.80 6.53
N ILE A 37 4.26 -11.70 5.85
CA ILE A 37 2.93 -11.96 6.43
C ILE A 37 2.76 -13.42 6.80
N PHE A 38 3.19 -14.32 5.92
CA PHE A 38 3.06 -15.76 6.16
C PHE A 38 4.25 -16.36 6.93
N GLY A 39 5.26 -15.56 7.27
CA GLY A 39 6.44 -16.01 8.01
C GLY A 39 7.30 -17.01 7.22
N ILE A 40 7.30 -16.90 5.89
CA ILE A 40 8.01 -17.83 4.99
C ILE A 40 9.26 -17.17 4.39
N ASN A 41 10.25 -17.98 4.03
CA ASN A 41 11.44 -17.51 3.33
C ASN A 41 11.13 -17.32 1.84
N GLN A 42 11.05 -16.07 1.37
CA GLN A 42 10.77 -15.78 -0.04
C GLN A 42 11.75 -16.48 -0.99
N ARG A 43 13.02 -16.65 -0.61
CA ARG A 43 14.06 -17.27 -1.47
C ARG A 43 13.82 -18.76 -1.71
N GLU A 44 12.95 -19.38 -0.91
CA GLU A 44 12.56 -20.77 -1.04
C GLU A 44 11.24 -20.95 -1.79
N CYS A 45 10.63 -19.84 -2.24
CA CYS A 45 9.35 -19.83 -2.93
C CYS A 45 9.50 -19.39 -4.39
N LEU A 46 8.66 -19.93 -5.26
CA LEU A 46 8.42 -19.39 -6.59
C LEU A 46 7.52 -18.16 -6.49
N VAL A 47 7.94 -17.07 -7.11
CA VAL A 47 7.14 -15.85 -7.22
C VAL A 47 6.29 -15.93 -8.48
N GLY A 48 4.97 -15.80 -8.29
CA GLY A 48 3.99 -15.83 -9.36
C GLY A 48 3.06 -14.62 -9.32
N GLN A 49 2.39 -14.39 -10.44
CA GLN A 49 1.38 -13.35 -10.63
C GLN A 49 0.20 -13.93 -11.40
N PHE A 50 -1.01 -13.58 -10.99
CA PHE A 50 -2.25 -13.94 -11.67
C PHE A 50 -2.91 -12.69 -12.24
N ASP A 51 -3.07 -12.67 -13.56
CA ASP A 51 -3.75 -11.62 -14.30
C ASP A 51 -5.26 -11.90 -14.29
N LEU A 52 -6.02 -11.06 -13.61
CA LEU A 52 -7.48 -11.19 -13.50
C LEU A 52 -8.23 -10.89 -14.80
N VAL A 53 -7.64 -10.07 -15.68
CA VAL A 53 -8.25 -9.67 -16.95
C VAL A 53 -8.18 -10.82 -17.94
N ASN A 54 -6.98 -11.40 -18.09
CA ASN A 54 -6.73 -12.49 -19.04
C ASN A 54 -6.89 -13.89 -18.42
N ARG A 55 -6.98 -13.98 -17.08
CA ARG A 55 -6.99 -15.23 -16.29
C ARG A 55 -5.75 -16.10 -16.55
N VAL A 56 -4.59 -15.45 -16.64
CA VAL A 56 -3.28 -16.09 -16.95
C VAL A 56 -2.35 -16.05 -15.74
N LEU A 57 -1.62 -17.12 -15.52
CA LEU A 57 -0.56 -17.21 -14.52
C LEU A 57 0.80 -16.91 -15.14
N TYR A 58 1.56 -16.05 -14.48
CA TYR A 58 2.94 -15.72 -14.81
C TYR A 58 3.84 -16.09 -13.63
N PHE A 59 5.04 -16.60 -13.91
CA PHE A 59 6.07 -16.86 -12.90
C PHE A 59 7.32 -16.06 -13.27
N THR A 60 7.90 -15.33 -12.31
CA THR A 60 9.03 -14.43 -12.59
C THR A 60 10.36 -15.18 -12.70
N ASP A 61 10.44 -16.40 -12.17
CA ASP A 61 11.66 -17.19 -12.20
C ASP A 61 11.47 -18.43 -13.08
N SER A 62 12.21 -18.47 -14.20
CA SER A 62 12.30 -19.62 -15.10
C SER A 62 13.33 -20.65 -14.65
N SER A 63 14.10 -20.38 -13.59
CA SER A 63 15.25 -21.20 -13.15
C SER A 63 14.88 -22.41 -12.30
N PHE A 64 13.62 -22.53 -11.89
CA PHE A 64 13.05 -23.83 -11.62
C PHE A 64 12.38 -24.30 -12.89
N ARG A 65 12.68 -25.52 -13.36
CA ARG A 65 11.70 -26.28 -14.16
C ARG A 65 10.39 -26.11 -13.39
N VAL A 66 9.45 -25.31 -13.90
CA VAL A 66 8.15 -25.09 -13.28
C VAL A 66 7.57 -26.47 -13.14
N MET A 67 7.74 -27.08 -11.96
CA MET A 67 7.30 -28.44 -11.77
C MET A 67 5.79 -28.33 -11.98
N SER A 68 5.25 -29.17 -12.86
CA SER A 68 3.85 -29.10 -13.30
C SER A 68 2.87 -29.05 -12.12
N ASN A 69 3.27 -29.51 -10.93
CA ASN A 69 2.53 -29.41 -9.68
C ASN A 69 2.33 -27.95 -9.19
N HIS A 70 3.31 -27.04 -9.24
CA HIS A 70 3.17 -25.67 -8.73
C HIS A 70 2.21 -24.84 -9.60
N ALA A 71 2.36 -24.94 -10.92
CA ALA A 71 1.44 -24.30 -11.86
C ALA A 71 0.02 -24.88 -11.73
N SER A 72 -0.10 -26.20 -11.52
CA SER A 72 -1.39 -26.85 -11.26
C SER A 72 -2.02 -26.38 -9.95
N ALA A 73 -1.24 -26.29 -8.87
CA ALA A 73 -1.70 -25.82 -7.56
C ALA A 73 -2.15 -24.35 -7.61
N ALA A 74 -1.38 -23.48 -8.27
CA ALA A 74 -1.78 -22.09 -8.48
C ALA A 74 -3.07 -22.00 -9.30
N LYS A 75 -3.18 -22.78 -10.39
CA LYS A 75 -4.39 -22.83 -11.20
C LYS A 75 -5.60 -23.30 -10.39
N GLU A 76 -5.45 -24.34 -9.58
CA GLU A 76 -6.51 -24.86 -8.72
C GLU A 76 -6.95 -23.81 -7.68
N PHE A 77 -5.98 -23.17 -7.02
CA PHE A 77 -6.23 -22.09 -6.06
C PHE A 77 -7.03 -20.95 -6.70
N PHE A 78 -6.57 -20.40 -7.83
CA PHE A 78 -7.27 -19.29 -8.49
C PHE A 78 -8.57 -19.73 -9.15
N THR A 79 -8.73 -20.99 -9.53
CA THR A 79 -10.04 -21.53 -9.94
C THR A 79 -11.02 -21.54 -8.77
N LYS A 80 -10.56 -21.85 -7.56
CA LYS A 80 -11.42 -21.81 -6.37
C LYS A 80 -11.73 -20.37 -5.93
N CYS A 81 -10.73 -19.50 -5.91
CA CYS A 81 -10.84 -18.15 -5.37
C CYS A 81 -11.38 -17.12 -6.39
N ALA A 82 -11.13 -17.31 -7.68
CA ALA A 82 -11.49 -16.39 -8.74
C ALA A 82 -11.85 -17.14 -10.04
N GLY A 83 -12.42 -18.35 -9.95
CA GLY A 83 -12.80 -19.13 -11.11
C GLY A 83 -14.19 -18.82 -11.66
N THR A 84 -15.09 -18.33 -10.80
CA THR A 84 -16.44 -17.87 -11.14
C THR A 84 -16.62 -16.41 -10.71
N PRO A 85 -17.61 -15.69 -11.27
CA PRO A 85 -17.95 -14.34 -10.86
C PRO A 85 -18.24 -14.24 -9.35
N GLU A 86 -18.96 -15.19 -8.78
CA GLU A 86 -19.33 -15.22 -7.35
C GLU A 86 -18.09 -15.43 -6.46
N SER A 87 -17.20 -16.35 -6.85
CA SER A 87 -15.94 -16.56 -6.14
C SER A 87 -15.08 -15.30 -6.19
N LEU A 88 -14.99 -14.65 -7.35
CA LEU A 88 -14.26 -13.39 -7.48
C LEU A 88 -14.87 -12.28 -6.62
N ILE A 89 -16.19 -12.11 -6.61
CA ILE A 89 -16.85 -11.13 -5.73
C ILE A 89 -16.52 -11.42 -4.26
N ALA A 90 -16.68 -12.67 -3.82
CA ALA A 90 -16.38 -13.08 -2.45
C ALA A 90 -14.89 -12.90 -2.11
N PHE A 91 -14.01 -13.08 -3.10
CA PHE A 91 -12.59 -12.78 -2.97
C PHE A 91 -12.42 -11.27 -2.78
N VAL A 92 -12.97 -10.44 -3.67
CA VAL A 92 -12.90 -8.97 -3.63
C VAL A 92 -13.46 -8.37 -2.32
N GLU A 93 -14.57 -8.89 -1.81
CA GLU A 93 -15.18 -8.42 -0.57
C GLU A 93 -14.33 -8.72 0.68
N ARG A 94 -13.38 -9.67 0.63
CA ARG A 94 -12.44 -9.92 1.74
C ARG A 94 -11.38 -8.83 1.93
N GLY A 95 -11.40 -7.80 1.07
CA GLY A 95 -10.60 -6.58 1.24
C GLY A 95 -9.16 -6.75 0.77
N ASN A 96 -8.63 -5.65 0.24
CA ASN A 96 -7.29 -5.44 -0.32
C ASN A 96 -7.14 -5.94 -1.76
N TRP A 97 -7.39 -5.03 -2.69
CA TRP A 97 -7.18 -5.16 -4.14
C TRP A 97 -6.56 -3.86 -4.58
N ASP A 98 -5.78 -3.88 -5.65
CA ASP A 98 -5.45 -2.63 -6.31
C ASP A 98 -6.73 -2.07 -6.93
N GLY A 99 -7.17 -0.89 -6.46
CA GLY A 99 -8.38 -0.21 -6.95
C GLY A 99 -8.35 0.09 -8.44
N ASN A 100 -7.16 0.03 -9.08
CA ASN A 100 -7.02 0.19 -10.52
C ASN A 100 -7.37 -1.06 -11.32
N VAL A 101 -7.44 -2.24 -10.70
CA VAL A 101 -7.66 -3.53 -11.40
C VAL A 101 -9.14 -3.85 -11.55
N LEU A 102 -9.93 -3.60 -10.50
CA LEU A 102 -11.37 -3.91 -10.51
C LEU A 102 -12.12 -3.29 -11.70
N PRO A 103 -11.91 -2.01 -12.06
CA PRO A 103 -12.63 -1.40 -13.17
C PRO A 103 -12.31 -2.04 -14.53
N LEU A 104 -11.16 -2.72 -14.65
CA LEU A 104 -10.75 -3.39 -15.88
C LEU A 104 -11.58 -4.64 -16.17
N LEU A 105 -12.21 -5.21 -15.14
CA LEU A 105 -13.10 -6.37 -15.25
C LEU A 105 -14.51 -5.97 -15.71
N LEU A 106 -14.79 -4.66 -15.74
CA LEU A 106 -16.00 -4.09 -16.31
C LEU A 106 -15.82 -3.78 -17.80
N ASN A 107 -16.91 -3.90 -18.54
CA ASN A 107 -17.02 -3.40 -19.91
C ASN A 107 -16.81 -1.88 -19.94
N ILE A 108 -16.67 -1.30 -21.14
CA ILE A 108 -16.33 0.11 -21.31
C ILE A 108 -17.36 1.05 -20.67
N GLU A 109 -18.65 0.75 -20.80
CA GLU A 109 -19.73 1.61 -20.29
C GLU A 109 -19.84 1.53 -18.77
N ALA A 110 -19.88 0.32 -18.21
CA ALA A 110 -19.91 0.08 -16.77
C ALA A 110 -18.66 0.65 -16.08
N ARG A 111 -17.48 0.54 -16.72
CA ARG A 111 -16.25 1.15 -16.22
C ARG A 111 -16.34 2.67 -16.16
N ARG A 112 -16.94 3.30 -17.17
CA ARG A 112 -17.14 4.75 -17.19
C ARG A 112 -18.06 5.17 -16.03
N LEU A 113 -19.18 4.47 -15.85
CA LEU A 113 -20.13 4.74 -14.76
C LEU A 113 -19.49 4.51 -13.39
N PHE A 114 -18.70 3.44 -13.23
CA PHE A 114 -17.90 3.20 -12.03
C PHE A 114 -17.02 4.41 -11.68
N PHE A 115 -16.28 4.96 -12.64
CA PHE A 115 -15.41 6.11 -12.37
C PHE A 115 -16.19 7.38 -12.03
N LEU A 116 -17.33 7.61 -12.68
CA LEU A 116 -18.23 8.72 -12.35
C LEU A 116 -18.76 8.61 -10.92
N GLU A 117 -19.20 7.42 -10.50
CA GLU A 117 -19.67 7.18 -9.13
C GLU A 117 -18.55 7.29 -8.09
N MET A 118 -17.30 7.01 -8.48
CA MET A 118 -16.13 7.14 -7.61
C MET A 118 -15.60 8.58 -7.48
N GLU A 119 -16.03 9.54 -8.32
CA GLU A 119 -15.52 10.91 -8.27
C GLU A 119 -15.67 11.59 -6.89
N PRO A 120 -16.84 11.53 -6.22
CA PRO A 120 -17.00 12.15 -4.91
C PRO A 120 -16.07 11.53 -3.86
N THR A 121 -15.96 10.20 -3.86
CA THR A 121 -15.07 9.47 -2.94
C THR A 121 -13.60 9.78 -3.21
N ARG A 122 -13.21 9.89 -4.48
CA ARG A 122 -11.85 10.28 -4.88
C ARG A 122 -11.53 11.69 -4.39
N LYS A 123 -12.49 12.63 -4.54
CA LYS A 123 -12.33 14.00 -4.05
C LYS A 123 -12.13 14.03 -2.53
N LEU A 124 -12.98 13.33 -1.78
CA LEU A 124 -12.85 13.23 -0.32
C LEU A 124 -11.51 12.60 0.11
N GLN A 125 -11.04 11.57 -0.61
CA GLN A 125 -9.74 10.96 -0.34
C GLN A 125 -8.60 11.97 -0.53
N LEU A 126 -8.61 12.72 -1.64
CA LEU A 126 -7.59 13.72 -1.93
C LEU A 126 -7.61 14.86 -0.90
N GLU A 127 -8.79 15.34 -0.51
CA GLU A 127 -8.94 16.35 0.54
C GLU A 127 -8.43 15.87 1.89
N ALA A 128 -8.67 14.60 2.25
CA ALA A 128 -8.17 14.01 3.49
C ALA A 128 -6.63 13.88 3.50
N ILE A 129 -6.03 13.45 2.39
CA ILE A 129 -4.57 13.37 2.24
C ILE A 129 -3.94 14.77 2.28
N GLU A 130 -4.56 15.74 1.61
CA GLU A 130 -4.11 17.13 1.61
C GLU A 130 -4.14 17.72 3.03
N LEU A 131 -5.23 17.48 3.77
CA LEU A 131 -5.34 17.91 5.16
C LEU A 131 -4.26 17.29 6.03
N ALA A 132 -4.04 15.97 5.92
CA ALA A 132 -2.99 15.28 6.66
C ALA A 132 -1.61 15.85 6.34
N ARG A 133 -1.32 16.15 5.08
CA ARG A 133 -0.07 16.78 4.66
C ARG A 133 0.10 18.16 5.29
N ASN A 134 -0.92 19.01 5.23
CA ASN A 134 -0.84 20.37 5.78
C ASN A 134 -0.58 20.36 7.30
N VAL A 135 -1.24 19.46 8.03
CA VAL A 135 -1.00 19.28 9.48
C VAL A 135 0.44 18.83 9.74
N HIS A 136 0.94 17.88 8.95
CA HIS A 136 2.31 17.39 9.07
C HIS A 136 3.36 18.50 8.79
N GLU A 137 3.15 19.28 7.73
CA GLU A 137 4.03 20.40 7.38
C GLU A 137 4.04 21.48 8.46
N GLU A 138 2.87 21.84 9.01
CA GLU A 138 2.76 22.80 10.12
C GLU A 138 3.47 22.29 11.38
N ALA A 139 3.33 21.01 11.70
CA ALA A 139 3.99 20.40 12.86
C ALA A 139 5.51 20.42 12.73
N ILE A 140 6.06 20.16 11.53
CA ILE A 140 7.51 20.28 11.26
C ILE A 140 8.00 21.71 11.49
N VAL A 141 7.29 22.71 10.96
CA VAL A 141 7.65 24.13 11.15
C VAL A 141 7.65 24.50 12.63
N ASN A 142 6.64 24.06 13.39
CA ASN A 142 6.55 24.29 14.82
C ASN A 142 7.69 23.62 15.59
N ALA A 143 8.05 22.38 15.23
CA ALA A 143 9.18 21.67 15.82
C ALA A 143 10.52 22.38 15.54
N ASP A 144 10.70 22.93 14.34
CA ASP A 144 11.87 23.71 13.94
C ASP A 144 12.00 25.01 14.73
N MET A 145 10.89 25.74 14.89
CA MET A 145 10.86 26.96 15.71
C MET A 145 11.20 26.63 17.17
N GLY A 146 10.57 25.61 17.76
CA GLY A 146 10.86 25.20 19.14
C GLY A 146 12.32 24.74 19.34
N HIS A 147 12.89 24.06 18.35
CA HIS A 147 14.32 23.71 18.34
C HIS A 147 15.19 24.97 18.35
N GLN A 148 14.91 25.92 17.45
CA GLN A 148 15.68 27.15 17.33
C GLN A 148 15.60 27.99 18.62
N GLU A 149 14.41 28.15 19.20
CA GLU A 149 14.23 28.84 20.48
C GLU A 149 15.03 28.18 21.61
N ALA A 150 15.02 26.84 21.70
CA ALA A 150 15.80 26.11 22.69
C ALA A 150 17.32 26.33 22.53
N VAL A 151 17.81 26.34 21.29
CA VAL A 151 19.23 26.62 20.97
C VAL A 151 19.60 28.05 21.34
N ASP A 152 18.73 29.03 21.06
CA ASP A 152 18.96 30.44 21.37
C ASP A 152 18.95 30.69 22.88
N LEU A 153 18.05 30.04 23.63
CA LEU A 153 18.06 30.04 25.10
C LEU A 153 19.36 29.45 25.66
N ALA A 154 19.81 28.32 25.11
CA ALA A 154 21.06 27.69 25.52
C ALA A 154 22.26 28.62 25.25
N ARG A 155 22.31 29.26 24.08
CA ARG A 155 23.35 30.22 23.70
C ARG A 155 23.37 31.44 24.61
N LYS A 156 22.20 31.96 24.97
CA LYS A 156 22.06 33.11 25.87
C LYS A 156 22.58 32.79 27.28
N LYS A 157 22.32 31.59 27.80
CA LYS A 157 22.87 31.12 29.08
C LYS A 157 24.40 30.99 29.01
N TYR A 158 24.91 30.35 27.96
CA TYR A 158 26.35 30.21 27.73
C TYR A 158 27.09 31.55 27.77
N THR A 159 26.55 32.56 27.09
CA THR A 159 27.15 33.91 27.01
C THR A 159 27.14 34.65 28.35
N ARG A 160 26.23 34.30 29.27
CA ARG A 160 26.03 34.99 30.55
C ARG A 160 26.92 34.45 31.67
N ASP A 161 27.25 33.16 31.66
CA ASP A 161 27.73 32.47 32.86
C ASP A 161 29.25 32.57 33.14
N GLN A 162 30.08 33.21 32.29
CA GLN A 162 31.54 33.46 32.47
C GLN A 162 32.46 32.26 32.79
N HIS A 163 31.93 31.11 33.21
CA HIS A 163 32.64 29.87 33.51
C HIS A 163 32.65 28.98 32.26
N TYR A 164 33.61 29.25 31.37
CA TYR A 164 33.68 28.72 30.01
C TYR A 164 33.57 27.18 29.88
N LEU A 165 34.04 26.39 30.84
CA LEU A 165 34.04 24.91 30.72
C LEU A 165 32.68 24.28 31.09
N GLU A 166 32.06 24.74 32.17
CA GLU A 166 30.75 24.22 32.61
C GLU A 166 29.64 24.69 31.68
N ALA A 167 29.72 25.94 31.21
CA ALA A 167 28.80 26.51 30.24
C ALA A 167 28.78 25.71 28.91
N ASP A 168 29.93 25.25 28.42
CA ASP A 168 30.06 24.48 27.18
C ASP A 168 29.32 23.14 27.28
N THR A 169 29.51 22.41 28.39
CA THR A 169 28.83 21.14 28.62
C THR A 169 27.32 21.28 28.79
N VAL A 170 26.85 22.39 29.36
CA VAL A 170 25.41 22.69 29.51
C VAL A 170 24.80 23.07 28.16
N TYR A 171 25.51 23.85 27.34
CA TYR A 171 25.09 24.20 25.99
C TYR A 171 24.94 22.94 25.12
N ASP A 172 25.98 22.11 25.05
CA ASP A 172 25.98 20.90 24.24
C ASP A 172 24.86 19.94 24.65
N ARG A 173 24.67 19.71 25.96
CA ARG A 173 23.56 18.89 26.46
C ARG A 173 22.20 19.45 26.07
N SER A 174 22.03 20.77 26.13
CA SER A 174 20.77 21.42 25.75
C SER A 174 20.48 21.28 24.25
N VAL A 175 21.49 21.48 23.41
CA VAL A 175 21.38 21.30 21.95
C VAL A 175 21.08 19.85 21.59
N ILE A 176 21.77 18.88 22.21
CA ILE A 176 21.52 17.45 22.00
C ILE A 176 20.08 17.09 22.41
N SER A 177 19.61 17.57 23.57
CA SER A 177 18.25 17.35 24.04
C SER A 177 17.21 17.93 23.07
N ALA A 178 17.41 19.16 22.60
CA ALA A 178 16.53 19.80 21.65
C ALA A 178 16.49 19.06 20.30
N LYS A 179 17.64 18.58 19.80
CA LYS A 179 17.70 17.76 18.58
C LYS A 179 16.97 16.43 18.75
N LYS A 180 17.09 15.79 19.91
CA LYS A 180 16.41 14.53 20.22
C LYS A 180 14.89 14.73 20.24
N SER A 181 14.41 15.75 20.96
CA SER A 181 12.98 16.06 21.04
C SER A 181 12.38 16.40 19.68
N ARG A 182 13.10 17.16 18.84
CA ARG A 182 12.70 17.43 17.46
C ARG A 182 12.51 16.14 16.66
N ARG A 183 13.49 15.23 16.68
CA ARG A 183 13.41 13.94 15.95
C ARG A 183 12.27 13.06 16.43
N GLU A 184 12.02 13.02 17.74
CA GLU A 184 10.90 12.26 18.31
C GLU A 184 9.55 12.84 17.86
N SER A 185 9.44 14.18 17.80
CA SER A 185 8.27 14.86 17.25
C SER A 185 8.09 14.57 15.77
N GLU A 186 9.14 14.72 14.94
CA GLU A 186 9.11 14.42 13.50
C GLU A 186 8.64 12.98 13.23
N LEU A 187 9.13 12.00 14.01
CA LEU A 187 8.71 10.61 13.86
C LEU A 187 7.24 10.40 14.23
N LEU A 188 6.76 11.00 15.32
CA LEU A 188 5.38 10.89 15.75
C LEU A 188 4.42 11.48 14.70
N GLU A 189 4.76 12.65 14.18
CA GLU A 189 3.98 13.34 13.15
C GLU A 189 4.00 12.60 11.82
N HIS A 190 5.14 11.98 11.46
CA HIS A 190 5.22 11.14 10.27
C HIS A 190 4.31 9.90 10.39
N ASN A 191 4.32 9.23 11.54
CA ASN A 191 3.42 8.10 11.79
C ASN A 191 1.94 8.54 11.73
N SER A 192 1.61 9.70 12.28
CA SER A 192 0.24 10.24 12.22
C SER A 192 -0.21 10.55 10.78
N TYR A 193 0.69 11.12 9.98
CA TYR A 193 0.46 11.33 8.55
C TYR A 193 0.20 10.01 7.81
N ASP A 194 1.06 9.01 8.01
CA ASP A 194 0.93 7.70 7.36
C ASP A 194 -0.39 7.00 7.75
N GLU A 195 -0.77 7.06 9.03
CA GLU A 195 -2.05 6.51 9.50
C GLU A 195 -3.26 7.22 8.85
N ALA A 196 -3.21 8.54 8.70
CA ALA A 196 -4.26 9.30 8.04
C ALA A 196 -4.38 8.96 6.54
N VAL A 197 -3.25 8.83 5.85
CA VAL A 197 -3.20 8.43 4.43
C VAL A 197 -3.75 7.02 4.25
N GLU A 198 -3.33 6.06 5.07
CA GLU A 198 -3.84 4.69 5.00
C GLU A 198 -5.32 4.60 5.35
N SER A 199 -5.80 5.39 6.32
CA SER A 199 -7.23 5.50 6.63
C SER A 199 -8.05 6.03 5.45
N ALA A 200 -7.61 7.11 4.81
CA ALA A 200 -8.26 7.68 3.62
C ALA A 200 -8.26 6.68 2.45
N ARG A 201 -7.16 5.97 2.25
CA ARG A 201 -7.03 4.92 1.23
C ARG A 201 -7.95 3.73 1.50
N LYS A 202 -8.07 3.31 2.76
CA LYS A 202 -8.98 2.22 3.15
C LYS A 202 -10.43 2.60 2.86
N ALA A 203 -10.87 3.80 3.23
CA ALA A 203 -12.23 4.27 2.95
C ALA A 203 -12.53 4.33 1.44
N TYR A 204 -11.57 4.79 0.64
CA TYR A 204 -11.66 4.76 -0.83
C TYR A 204 -11.85 3.34 -1.36
N ASN A 205 -10.99 2.40 -0.92
CA ASN A 205 -11.03 1.01 -1.37
C ASN A 205 -12.34 0.30 -0.98
N GLU A 206 -12.84 0.51 0.23
CA GLU A 206 -14.12 -0.05 0.67
C GLU A 206 -15.29 0.44 -0.20
N THR A 207 -15.26 1.71 -0.62
CA THR A 207 -16.28 2.27 -1.52
C THR A 207 -16.13 1.71 -2.94
N ALA A 208 -14.91 1.63 -3.44
CA ALA A 208 -14.62 1.02 -4.74
C ALA A 208 -15.11 -0.43 -4.82
N ILE A 209 -14.88 -1.24 -3.77
CA ILE A 209 -15.38 -2.62 -3.68
C ILE A 209 -16.90 -2.66 -3.77
N LYS A 210 -17.60 -1.81 -3.02
CA LYS A 210 -19.08 -1.78 -3.01
C LYS A 210 -19.64 -1.46 -4.39
N ILE A 211 -19.16 -0.37 -4.99
CA ILE A 211 -19.63 0.10 -6.31
C ILE A 211 -19.27 -0.93 -7.38
N TRP A 212 -18.03 -1.43 -7.38
CA TRP A 212 -17.60 -2.44 -8.34
C TRP A 212 -18.46 -3.71 -8.23
N THR A 213 -18.70 -4.22 -7.02
CA THR A 213 -19.53 -5.42 -6.80
C THR A 213 -20.95 -5.19 -7.34
N GLN A 214 -21.52 -4.00 -7.17
CA GLN A 214 -22.82 -3.66 -7.73
C GLN A 214 -22.82 -3.75 -9.27
N PHE A 215 -21.84 -3.15 -9.94
CA PHE A 215 -21.72 -3.24 -11.40
C PHE A 215 -21.44 -4.67 -11.87
N PHE A 216 -20.49 -5.35 -11.24
CA PHE A 216 -20.00 -6.66 -11.68
C PHE A 216 -21.02 -7.78 -11.49
N ARG A 217 -21.99 -7.64 -10.59
CA ARG A 217 -23.09 -8.61 -10.44
C ARG A 217 -23.94 -8.72 -11.70
N ASP A 218 -24.10 -7.63 -12.45
CA ASP A 218 -24.78 -7.64 -13.74
C ASP A 218 -23.87 -8.27 -14.81
N VAL A 219 -24.37 -9.28 -15.51
CA VAL A 219 -23.60 -10.02 -16.52
C VAL A 219 -23.24 -9.13 -17.72
N ASP A 220 -24.10 -8.17 -18.04
CA ASP A 220 -23.93 -7.28 -19.20
C ASP A 220 -22.78 -6.30 -18.96
N ASN A 221 -22.48 -6.00 -17.69
CA ASN A 221 -21.41 -5.10 -17.28
C ASN A 221 -20.02 -5.74 -17.28
N ARG A 222 -19.91 -7.05 -17.44
CA ARG A 222 -18.63 -7.78 -17.37
C ARG A 222 -17.90 -7.75 -18.69
N ILE A 223 -16.56 -7.84 -18.65
CA ILE A 223 -15.81 -8.21 -19.85
C ILE A 223 -16.14 -9.66 -20.25
N LYS A 224 -16.01 -9.96 -21.55
CA LYS A 224 -16.41 -11.24 -22.15
C LYS A 224 -15.88 -12.49 -21.43
N ILE A 225 -14.67 -12.41 -20.87
CA ILE A 225 -14.00 -13.51 -20.16
C ILE A 225 -14.75 -13.93 -18.86
N TRP A 226 -15.62 -13.05 -18.35
CA TRP A 226 -16.37 -13.23 -17.09
C TRP A 226 -17.89 -13.36 -17.28
N CYS A 227 -18.37 -13.51 -18.52
CA CYS A 227 -19.80 -13.66 -18.83
C CYS A 227 -20.34 -15.09 -18.69
N SER A 228 -19.49 -16.06 -18.32
CA SER A 228 -19.83 -17.48 -18.15
C SER A 228 -20.37 -17.82 -16.77
#